data_AF-A0A497L6F9-F1
#
_entry.id   AF-A0A497L6F9-F1
#
_cell.length_a   1.000
_cell.length_b   1.000
_cell.length_c   1.000
_cell.angle_alpha   90.00
_cell.angle_beta   90.00
_cell.angle_gamma   90.00
#
_symmetry.space_group_name_H-M   'P 1'
#
loop_
_entity.id
_entity.type
_entity.pdbx_description
1 polymer ?
#
loop_
_entity_poly.entity_id
_entity_poly.type
_entity_poly.pdbx_seq_one_letter_code
_entity_poly.pdbx_strand_id
1 'polypeptide(L)'
;MHFKALLGIIKLEDFGLISVTRGKPLKSVEIEELKRIFDSEDERELRETLKRAGNLGLKFFGRKIHFYAPSFMYYKTSYYQASNVDFPTISVTGNSCALKCKHCGGKVLETMYPATTPEKLYNLCVQLKKKGGLGCLISGGCLPDGSVPLGRFADAMEKIKKELGMTVHVHT
;
A
#
# COMPACT_ATOMS: atom_id res chain seq x y z
N MET A 1 -12.09 -24.05 4.32
CA MET A 1 -12.59 -23.37 5.53
C MET A 1 -11.38 -22.85 6.31
N HIS A 2 -11.50 -21.72 7.02
CA HIS A 2 -10.42 -20.98 7.73
C HIS A 2 -9.63 -19.89 6.99
N PHE A 3 -10.30 -19.04 6.21
CA PHE A 3 -9.87 -17.64 6.07
C PHE A 3 -11.03 -16.62 6.15
N LYS A 4 -12.29 -17.09 6.13
CA LYS A 4 -13.49 -16.24 6.26
C LYS A 4 -13.78 -15.74 7.69
N ALA A 5 -13.07 -16.23 8.71
CA ALA A 5 -13.46 -16.00 10.11
C ALA A 5 -12.81 -14.78 10.79
N LEU A 6 -11.80 -14.13 10.18
CA LEU A 6 -11.15 -12.95 10.78
C LEU A 6 -11.67 -11.61 10.24
N LEU A 7 -12.47 -11.63 9.17
CA LEU A 7 -13.12 -10.45 8.60
C LEU A 7 -14.50 -10.14 9.21
N GLY A 8 -14.93 -10.90 10.23
CA GLY A 8 -16.30 -10.86 10.75
C GLY A 8 -16.60 -9.85 11.85
N ILE A 9 -15.60 -9.18 12.44
CA ILE A 9 -15.83 -8.29 13.62
C ILE A 9 -15.17 -6.91 13.48
N ILE A 10 -14.31 -6.69 12.49
CA ILE A 10 -13.68 -5.38 12.29
C ILE A 10 -14.37 -4.71 11.11
N LYS A 11 -15.31 -3.80 11.39
CA LYS A 11 -15.82 -2.91 10.34
C LYS A 11 -14.63 -2.12 9.81
N LEU A 12 -14.36 -2.27 8.51
CA LEU A 12 -13.34 -1.48 7.78
C LEU A 12 -13.54 0.04 7.96
N GLU A 13 -14.76 0.45 8.33
CA GLU A 13 -15.16 1.81 8.70
C GLU A 13 -14.42 2.35 9.94
N ASP A 14 -14.09 1.50 10.92
CA ASP A 14 -13.44 1.90 12.18
C ASP A 14 -11.96 2.27 12.01
N PHE A 15 -11.38 1.97 10.83
CA PHE A 15 -9.96 2.21 10.53
C PHE A 15 -9.70 3.49 9.73
N GLY A 16 -10.73 4.27 9.40
CA GLY A 16 -10.59 5.45 8.53
C GLY A 16 -10.11 5.09 7.11
N LEU A 17 -10.26 3.82 6.71
CA LEU A 17 -10.09 3.37 5.34
C LEU A 17 -11.28 3.91 4.56
N ILE A 18 -11.04 4.96 3.77
CA ILE A 18 -12.02 5.53 2.85
C ILE A 18 -12.57 4.39 2.01
N SER A 19 -13.85 4.05 2.21
CA SER A 19 -14.55 3.14 1.31
C SER A 19 -14.59 3.81 -0.07
N VAL A 20 -13.88 3.23 -1.04
CA VAL A 20 -13.90 3.67 -2.45
C VAL A 20 -15.18 3.14 -3.13
N THR A 21 -16.32 3.27 -2.47
CA THR A 21 -17.62 2.94 -3.07
C THR A 21 -18.61 4.05 -2.79
N ARG A 22 -18.29 5.26 -3.24
CA ARG A 22 -19.31 6.27 -3.53
C ARG A 22 -19.97 5.91 -4.86
N GLY A 23 -20.96 5.03 -4.85
CA GLY A 23 -21.83 4.78 -6.00
C GLY A 23 -22.35 3.35 -6.14
N LYS A 24 -23.40 3.20 -6.97
CA LYS A 24 -23.86 1.88 -7.45
C LYS A 24 -22.69 1.16 -8.12
N PRO A 25 -22.48 -0.14 -7.85
CA PRO A 25 -21.44 -0.91 -8.53
C PRO A 25 -21.67 -0.86 -10.04
N LEU A 26 -20.63 -0.49 -10.78
CA LEU A 26 -20.63 -0.61 -12.23
C LEU A 26 -20.77 -2.09 -12.60
N LYS A 27 -21.45 -2.37 -13.72
CA LYS A 27 -21.40 -3.71 -14.31
C LYS A 27 -19.93 -4.06 -14.56
N SER A 28 -19.53 -5.25 -14.13
CA SER A 28 -18.23 -5.82 -14.46
C SER A 28 -18.08 -5.92 -15.97
N VAL A 29 -16.84 -5.76 -16.44
CA VAL A 29 -16.47 -6.11 -17.81
C VAL A 29 -16.37 -7.63 -17.88
N GLU A 30 -16.98 -8.24 -18.90
CA GLU A 30 -16.92 -9.69 -19.09
C GLU A 30 -15.49 -10.13 -19.45
N ILE A 31 -15.12 -11.37 -19.08
CA ILE A 31 -13.76 -11.90 -19.28
C ILE A 31 -13.38 -11.89 -20.76
N GLU A 32 -14.33 -12.18 -21.65
CA GLU A 32 -14.14 -12.17 -23.09
C GLU A 32 -13.80 -10.77 -23.61
N GLU A 33 -14.44 -9.72 -23.07
CA GLU A 33 -14.12 -8.33 -23.41
C GLU A 33 -12.73 -7.93 -22.90
N LEU A 34 -12.33 -8.39 -21.70
CA LEU A 34 -10.98 -8.17 -21.18
C LEU A 34 -9.91 -8.82 -22.08
N LYS A 35 -10.09 -10.10 -22.44
CA LYS A 35 -9.16 -10.80 -23.34
C LYS A 35 -9.01 -10.06 -24.66
N ARG A 36 -10.12 -9.68 -25.28
CA ARG A 36 -10.10 -8.87 -26.51
C ARG A 36 -9.29 -7.59 -26.35
N ILE A 37 -9.46 -6.86 -25.24
CA ILE A 37 -8.73 -5.61 -24.99
C ILE A 37 -7.22 -5.86 -24.80
N PHE A 38 -6.84 -6.87 -24.02
CA PHE A 38 -5.43 -7.16 -23.71
C PHE A 38 -4.68 -7.81 -24.89
N ASP A 39 -5.38 -8.55 -25.74
CA ASP A 39 -4.82 -9.25 -26.90
C ASP A 39 -4.95 -8.44 -28.20
N SER A 40 -5.55 -7.24 -28.17
CA SER A 40 -5.76 -6.42 -29.38
C SER A 40 -4.44 -5.81 -29.88
N GLU A 41 -4.17 -6.01 -31.17
CA GLU A 41 -3.10 -5.33 -31.90
C GLU A 41 -3.62 -4.10 -32.70
N ASP A 42 -4.93 -3.78 -32.65
CA ASP A 42 -5.50 -2.60 -33.32
C ASP A 42 -5.35 -1.35 -32.45
N GLU A 43 -4.46 -0.45 -32.85
CA GLU A 43 -4.22 0.83 -32.18
C GLU A 43 -5.51 1.66 -32.02
N ARG A 44 -6.45 1.58 -32.96
CA ARG A 44 -7.71 2.33 -32.89
C ARG A 44 -8.58 1.81 -31.76
N GLU A 45 -8.69 0.49 -31.61
CA GLU A 45 -9.44 -0.15 -30.53
C GLU A 45 -8.83 0.20 -29.16
N LEU A 46 -7.50 0.22 -29.06
CA LEU A 46 -6.81 0.66 -27.84
C LEU A 46 -7.13 2.13 -27.51
N ARG A 47 -7.05 3.03 -28.50
CA ARG A 47 -7.36 4.46 -28.32
C ARG A 47 -8.81 4.68 -27.88
N GLU A 48 -9.75 3.97 -28.48
CA GLU A 48 -11.17 4.04 -28.10
C GLU A 48 -11.39 3.53 -26.66
N THR A 49 -10.72 2.43 -26.30
CA THR A 49 -10.77 1.86 -24.95
C THR A 49 -10.22 2.84 -23.91
N LEU A 50 -9.06 3.44 -24.18
CA LEU A 50 -8.46 4.47 -23.30
C LEU A 50 -9.35 5.71 -23.16
N LYS A 51 -9.99 6.15 -24.26
CA LYS A 51 -10.93 7.27 -24.24
C LYS A 51 -12.17 6.95 -23.39
N ARG A 52 -12.72 5.75 -23.53
CA ARG A 52 -13.87 5.27 -22.71
C ARG A 52 -13.48 5.21 -21.23
N ALA A 53 -12.33 4.63 -20.91
CA ALA A 53 -11.81 4.56 -19.54
C ALA A 53 -11.57 5.96 -18.94
N GLY A 54 -10.97 6.87 -19.71
CA GLY A 54 -10.76 8.27 -19.31
C GLY A 54 -12.08 9.00 -19.03
N ASN A 55 -13.09 8.84 -19.88
CA ASN A 55 -14.42 9.44 -19.68
C ASN A 55 -15.09 8.90 -18.41
N LEU A 56 -14.97 7.60 -18.12
CA LEU A 56 -15.45 7.02 -16.87
C LEU A 56 -14.69 7.58 -15.67
N GLY A 57 -13.36 7.66 -15.78
CA GLY A 57 -12.50 8.25 -14.75
C GLY A 57 -12.92 9.68 -14.39
N LEU A 58 -13.12 10.52 -15.41
CA LEU A 58 -13.59 11.90 -15.25
C LEU A 58 -15.01 11.95 -14.64
N LYS A 59 -15.90 11.05 -15.06
CA LYS A 59 -17.28 10.99 -14.55
C LYS A 59 -17.33 10.63 -13.06
N PHE A 60 -16.51 9.68 -12.62
CA PHE A 60 -16.58 9.14 -11.25
C PHE A 60 -15.62 9.83 -10.27
N PHE A 61 -14.44 10.25 -10.72
CA PHE A 61 -13.39 10.81 -9.87
C PHE A 61 -13.12 12.31 -10.14
N GLY A 62 -13.73 12.89 -11.18
CA GLY A 62 -13.56 14.29 -11.55
C GLY A 62 -12.20 14.59 -12.19
N ARG A 63 -11.78 15.86 -12.15
CA ARG A 63 -10.53 16.36 -12.77
C ARG A 63 -9.39 16.57 -11.78
N LYS A 64 -9.59 16.22 -10.50
CA LYS A 64 -8.57 16.42 -9.46
C LYS A 64 -7.54 15.30 -9.54
N ILE A 65 -6.26 15.69 -9.65
CA ILE A 65 -5.13 14.76 -9.64
C ILE A 65 -4.47 14.81 -8.26
N HIS A 66 -4.24 13.63 -7.69
CA HIS A 66 -3.52 13.46 -6.43
C HIS A 66 -2.10 12.98 -6.74
N PHE A 67 -1.10 13.66 -6.18
CA PHE A 67 0.30 13.27 -6.29
C PHE A 67 0.75 12.63 -4.97
N TYR A 68 1.43 11.49 -5.07
CA TYR A 68 2.01 10.80 -3.94
C TYR A 68 3.52 10.72 -4.14
N ALA A 69 4.26 11.09 -3.11
CA ALA A 69 5.72 11.16 -3.12
C ALA A 69 6.29 10.07 -2.20
N PRO A 70 6.98 9.04 -2.72
CA PRO A 70 7.53 8.00 -1.87
C PRO A 70 8.71 8.50 -1.02
N SER A 71 8.74 8.16 0.27
CA SER A 71 9.81 8.57 1.18
C SER A 71 11.00 7.60 1.25
N PHE A 72 10.98 6.47 0.55
CA PHE A 72 12.06 5.48 0.60
C PHE A 72 13.27 5.84 -0.30
N MET A 73 13.15 6.88 -1.12
CA MET A 73 14.23 7.41 -1.95
C MET A 73 14.27 8.93 -1.86
N TYR A 74 15.47 9.49 -1.72
CA TYR A 74 15.66 10.93 -1.80
C TYR A 74 15.65 11.40 -3.27
N TYR A 75 14.85 12.42 -3.56
CA TYR A 75 14.85 13.11 -4.84
C TYR A 75 14.41 14.57 -4.66
N LYS A 76 14.84 15.43 -5.58
CA LYS A 76 14.52 16.86 -5.56
C LYS A 76 14.21 17.34 -6.97
N THR A 77 13.14 18.12 -7.09
CA THR A 77 12.74 18.83 -8.31
C THR A 77 12.62 20.33 -7.99
N SER A 78 12.31 21.15 -9.00
CA SER A 78 11.99 22.56 -8.80
C SER A 78 10.72 22.79 -7.96
N TYR A 79 9.83 21.79 -7.86
CA TYR A 79 8.51 21.93 -7.21
C TYR A 79 8.39 21.14 -5.90
N TYR A 80 9.28 20.19 -5.64
CA TYR A 80 9.18 19.28 -4.49
C TYR A 80 10.55 18.73 -4.08
N GLN A 81 10.77 18.63 -2.78
CA GLN A 81 11.93 17.96 -2.19
C GLN A 81 11.44 16.81 -1.30
N ALA A 82 11.87 15.60 -1.60
CA ALA A 82 11.48 14.42 -0.83
C ALA A 82 12.03 14.48 0.59
N SER A 83 11.18 14.13 1.54
CA SER A 83 11.53 13.90 2.93
C SER A 83 11.53 12.40 3.20
N ASN A 84 12.63 11.91 3.75
CA ASN A 84 12.80 10.49 4.07
C ASN A 84 12.02 10.09 5.34
N VAL A 85 11.38 11.04 6.03
CA VAL A 85 10.64 10.79 7.28
C VAL A 85 9.14 10.94 7.16
N ASP A 86 8.61 11.53 6.07
CA ASP A 86 7.18 11.79 5.93
C ASP A 86 6.37 10.49 5.95
N PHE A 87 6.79 9.51 5.15
CA PHE A 87 6.11 8.23 5.01
C PHE A 87 7.09 7.06 4.76
N PRO A 88 8.01 6.76 5.70
CA PRO A 88 9.00 5.72 5.54
C PRO A 88 8.39 4.32 5.41
N THR A 89 9.16 3.43 4.79
CA THR A 89 8.88 1.99 4.71
C THR A 89 9.56 1.26 5.87
N ILE A 90 8.83 0.38 6.54
CA ILE A 90 9.27 -0.36 7.73
C ILE A 90 9.12 -1.85 7.49
N SER A 91 10.21 -2.60 7.67
CA SER A 91 10.23 -4.06 7.54
C SER A 91 10.14 -4.75 8.91
N VAL A 92 9.10 -5.56 9.11
CA VAL A 92 8.89 -6.36 10.32
C VAL A 92 9.77 -7.61 10.41
N THR A 93 10.51 -7.92 9.34
CA THR A 93 11.50 -9.00 9.29
C THR A 93 12.92 -8.48 9.10
N GLY A 94 13.12 -7.16 9.09
CA GLY A 94 14.38 -6.56 8.65
C GLY A 94 14.70 -6.98 7.22
N ASN A 95 15.90 -7.49 6.97
CA ASN A 95 16.32 -7.92 5.63
C ASN A 95 15.99 -9.40 5.35
N SER A 96 15.34 -10.10 6.29
CA SER A 96 15.06 -11.52 6.15
C SER A 96 13.87 -11.77 5.23
N CYS A 97 14.07 -12.60 4.20
CA CYS A 97 13.05 -13.14 3.33
C CYS A 97 13.42 -14.57 2.96
N ALA A 98 12.54 -15.53 3.24
CA ALA A 98 12.77 -16.95 2.95
C ALA A 98 12.68 -17.25 1.45
N LEU A 99 11.81 -16.54 0.72
CA LEU A 99 11.54 -16.85 -0.69
C LEU A 99 12.62 -16.36 -1.66
N LYS A 100 13.28 -15.22 -1.38
CA LYS A 100 14.26 -14.57 -2.26
C LYS A 100 13.90 -14.65 -3.75
N CYS A 101 12.64 -14.29 -4.08
CA CYS A 101 12.09 -14.51 -5.40
C CYS A 101 12.90 -13.79 -6.49
N LYS A 102 12.81 -14.27 -7.74
CA LYS A 102 13.55 -13.70 -8.90
C LYS A 102 13.26 -12.21 -9.15
N HIS A 103 12.15 -11.68 -8.61
CA HIS A 103 11.76 -10.28 -8.77
C HIS A 103 12.69 -9.33 -8.03
N CYS A 104 12.94 -9.55 -6.74
CA CYS A 104 13.74 -8.62 -5.92
C CYS A 104 14.93 -9.27 -5.22
N GLY A 105 14.94 -10.60 -5.05
CA GLY A 105 15.96 -11.34 -4.30
C GLY A 105 16.10 -10.94 -2.82
N GLY A 106 15.16 -10.16 -2.28
CA GLY A 106 15.23 -9.58 -0.92
C GLY A 106 15.83 -8.17 -0.85
N LYS A 107 16.37 -7.62 -1.95
CA LYS A 107 17.08 -6.33 -1.95
C LYS A 107 16.21 -5.13 -1.54
N VAL A 108 14.91 -5.19 -1.82
CA VAL A 108 13.98 -4.12 -1.42
C VAL A 108 13.95 -3.91 0.09
N LEU A 109 14.15 -4.98 0.88
CA LEU A 109 14.14 -4.87 2.34
C LEU A 109 15.32 -4.06 2.89
N GLU A 110 16.43 -4.00 2.16
CA GLU A 110 17.63 -3.24 2.56
C GLU A 110 17.39 -1.72 2.59
N THR A 111 16.36 -1.23 1.89
CA THR A 111 15.98 0.19 1.91
C THR A 111 14.94 0.52 2.99
N MET A 112 14.43 -0.48 3.70
CA MET A 112 13.38 -0.32 4.72
C MET A 112 13.98 -0.19 6.12
N TYR A 113 13.33 0.59 6.98
CA TYR A 113 13.71 0.61 8.39
C TYR A 113 13.38 -0.72 9.07
N PRO A 114 14.31 -1.38 9.78
CA PRO A 114 14.04 -2.66 10.42
C PRO A 114 13.32 -2.47 11.76
N ALA A 115 12.19 -3.17 11.94
CA ALA A 115 11.44 -3.21 13.19
C ALA A 115 10.94 -4.63 13.49
N THR A 116 11.86 -5.51 13.93
CA THR A 116 11.59 -6.95 14.02
C THR A 116 10.71 -7.39 15.19
N THR A 117 10.32 -6.47 16.07
CA THR A 117 9.42 -6.73 17.21
C THR A 117 8.39 -5.61 17.35
N PRO A 118 7.20 -5.88 17.93
CA PRO A 118 6.16 -4.86 18.13
C PRO A 118 6.65 -3.63 18.90
N GLU A 119 7.48 -3.84 19.91
CA GLU A 119 8.10 -2.76 20.69
C GLU A 119 9.06 -1.91 19.83
N LYS A 120 9.91 -2.55 19.02
CA LYS A 120 10.80 -1.83 18.08
C LYS A 120 10.01 -1.01 17.07
N LEU A 121 8.90 -1.56 16.56
CA LEU A 121 8.01 -0.87 15.64
C LEU A 121 7.43 0.40 16.29
N TYR A 122 6.85 0.27 17.47
CA TYR A 122 6.30 1.41 18.20
C TYR A 122 7.36 2.47 18.49
N ASN A 123 8.51 2.07 19.04
CA ASN A 123 9.61 2.99 19.37
C ASN A 123 10.17 3.72 18.13
N LEU A 124 10.29 3.02 17.01
CA LEU A 124 10.68 3.61 15.74
C LEU A 124 9.65 4.65 15.28
N CYS A 125 8.35 4.35 15.33
CA CYS A 125 7.30 5.29 14.97
C CYS A 125 7.29 6.52 15.89
N VAL A 126 7.55 6.38 17.19
CA VAL A 126 7.74 7.52 18.11
C VAL A 126 8.87 8.42 17.64
N GLN A 127 10.02 7.84 17.27
CA GLN A 127 11.17 8.61 16.78
C GLN A 127 10.87 9.32 15.45
N LEU A 128 10.19 8.63 14.52
CA LEU A 128 9.79 9.19 13.23
C LEU A 128 8.79 10.34 13.41
N LYS A 129 7.79 10.17 14.29
CA LYS A 129 6.81 11.21 14.61
C LYS A 129 7.48 12.47 15.17
N LYS A 130 8.46 12.31 16.08
CA LYS A 130 9.26 13.42 16.62
C LYS A 130 10.03 14.18 15.54
N LYS A 131 10.36 13.53 14.43
CA LYS A 131 11.02 14.13 13.25
C LYS A 131 10.05 14.72 12.22
N GLY A 132 8.75 14.75 12.52
CA GLY A 132 7.71 15.27 11.63
C GLY A 132 7.04 14.21 10.75
N GLY A 133 7.29 12.92 10.98
CA GLY A 133 6.68 11.85 10.20
C GLY A 133 5.15 11.85 10.26
N LEU A 134 4.52 11.70 9.09
CA LEU A 134 3.06 11.73 8.91
C LEU A 134 2.46 10.33 9.01
N GLY A 135 3.21 9.31 8.59
CA GLY A 135 2.77 7.93 8.59
C GLY A 135 3.89 6.96 8.25
N CYS A 136 3.54 5.71 7.99
CA CYS A 136 4.49 4.69 7.53
C CYS A 136 3.80 3.57 6.74
N LEU A 137 4.57 2.93 5.86
CA LEU A 137 4.19 1.69 5.19
C LEU A 137 4.90 0.52 5.88
N ILE A 138 4.13 -0.41 6.44
CA ILE A 138 4.63 -1.57 7.16
C ILE A 138 4.50 -2.80 6.26
N SER A 139 5.59 -3.52 6.08
CA SER A 139 5.64 -4.79 5.34
C SER A 139 6.82 -5.62 5.86
N GLY A 140 7.32 -6.56 5.07
CA GLY A 140 8.49 -7.37 5.41
C GLY A 140 8.75 -8.44 4.36
N GLY A 141 9.79 -9.22 4.58
CA GLY A 141 10.05 -10.41 3.77
C GLY A 141 9.08 -11.54 4.08
N CYS A 142 8.85 -12.37 3.07
CA CYS A 142 8.00 -13.54 3.20
C CYS A 142 8.65 -14.64 4.04
N LEU A 143 7.83 -15.31 4.84
CA LEU A 143 8.08 -16.63 5.40
C LEU A 143 8.06 -17.71 4.30
N PRO A 144 8.45 -18.97 4.60
CA PRO A 144 8.44 -20.05 3.62
C PRO A 144 7.06 -20.33 2.99
N ASP A 145 5.97 -20.01 3.69
CA ASP A 145 4.59 -20.14 3.19
C ASP A 145 4.14 -18.95 2.32
N GLY A 146 5.02 -17.98 2.08
CA GLY A 146 4.74 -16.77 1.32
C GLY A 146 4.11 -15.62 2.12
N SER A 147 3.78 -15.82 3.40
CA SER A 147 3.17 -14.79 4.23
C SER A 147 4.20 -13.80 4.80
N VAL A 148 3.77 -12.57 5.09
CA VAL A 148 4.54 -11.62 5.92
C VAL A 148 3.99 -11.69 7.35
N PRO A 149 4.84 -11.83 8.40
CA PRO A 149 4.40 -12.09 9.78
C PRO A 149 3.87 -10.84 10.50
N LEU A 150 2.85 -10.20 9.94
CA LEU A 150 2.28 -8.94 10.42
C LEU A 150 1.33 -9.11 11.60
N GLY A 151 0.70 -10.28 11.75
CA GLY A 151 -0.32 -10.52 12.78
C GLY A 151 0.15 -10.19 14.20
N ARG A 152 1.40 -10.53 14.54
CA ARG A 152 1.99 -10.23 15.86
C ARG A 152 2.24 -8.73 16.13
N PHE A 153 2.08 -7.86 15.13
CA PHE A 153 2.26 -6.42 15.23
C PHE A 153 0.94 -5.64 15.29
N ALA A 154 -0.22 -6.32 15.22
CA ALA A 154 -1.53 -5.68 15.17
C ALA A 154 -1.73 -4.66 16.29
N ASP A 155 -1.48 -5.06 17.54
CA ASP A 155 -1.63 -4.18 18.72
C ASP A 155 -0.68 -2.98 18.67
N ALA A 156 0.56 -3.17 18.20
CA ALA A 156 1.51 -2.07 18.04
C ALA A 156 1.06 -1.08 16.97
N MET A 157 0.55 -1.58 15.83
CA MET A 157 -0.01 -0.73 14.77
C MET A 157 -1.23 0.06 15.25
N GLU A 158 -2.10 -0.58 16.05
CA GLU A 158 -3.24 0.10 16.67
C GLU A 158 -2.79 1.22 17.62
N LYS A 159 -1.82 0.92 18.50
CA LYS A 159 -1.23 1.93 19.40
C LYS A 159 -0.59 3.08 18.63
N ILE A 160 0.14 2.81 17.55
CA ILE A 160 0.73 3.85 16.69
C ILE A 160 -0.35 4.78 16.13
N LYS A 161 -1.46 4.22 15.62
CA LYS A 161 -2.56 5.04 15.10
C LYS A 161 -3.21 5.89 16.20
N LYS A 162 -3.51 5.29 17.36
CA LYS A 162 -4.23 5.94 18.46
C LYS A 162 -3.39 6.98 19.19
N GLU A 163 -2.15 6.64 19.54
CA GLU A 163 -1.30 7.46 20.42
C GLU A 163 -0.45 8.45 19.64
N LEU A 164 0.00 8.10 18.43
CA LEU A 164 0.88 8.96 17.62
C LEU A 164 0.13 9.72 16.51
N GLY A 165 -1.14 9.37 16.27
CA GLY A 165 -1.94 9.95 15.19
C GLY A 165 -1.28 9.79 13.81
N MET A 166 -0.51 8.73 13.61
CA MET A 166 0.19 8.44 12.35
C MET A 166 -0.72 7.62 11.43
N THR A 167 -0.66 7.90 10.13
CA THR A 167 -1.28 7.03 9.13
C THR A 167 -0.46 5.75 8.97
N VAL A 168 -1.10 4.59 9.08
CA VAL A 168 -0.45 3.29 8.93
C VAL A 168 -1.02 2.57 7.70
N HIS A 169 -0.16 2.28 6.74
CA HIS A 169 -0.45 1.41 5.60
C HIS A 169 0.27 0.08 5.78
N VAL A 170 -0.34 -1.00 5.30
CA VAL A 170 0.20 -2.36 5.43
C VAL A 170 0.20 -3.03 4.06
N HIS A 171 1.29 -3.74 3.74
CA HIS A 171 1.42 -4.53 2.52
C HIS A 171 1.95 -5.95 2.84
N THR A 172 1.33 -6.96 2.24
CA THR A 172 1.55 -8.40 2.46
C THR A 172 2.05 -9.08 1.20
#